data_AF-A0A4Q5YQ41-F1
#
_entry.id   AF-A0A4Q5YQ41-F1
#
_cell.length_a   1.000
_cell.length_b   1.000
_cell.length_c   1.000
_cell.angle_alpha   90.00
_cell.angle_beta   90.00
_cell.angle_gamma   90.00
#
_symmetry.space_group_name_H-M   'P 1'
#
loop_
_entity.id
_entity.type
_entity.pdbx_description
1 polymer ?
#
loop_
_entity_poly.entity_id
_entity_poly.type
_entity_poly.pdbx_seq_one_letter_code
_entity_poly.pdbx_strand_id
1 'polypeptide(L)'
;MYSEIYFENISHQLLFNKHIPHSVFYDAWKLRGDDPHLYLNSWESDIEKLPNITYWERCRINYFYPRSNYVRKSKEIKLLYHEYHFNPKIKREGRKIKQFDVSDDYVKVVCEVQKHMQQAVKQNNIAIECNPTSNFLIGTFRRYDKHPIISFYNLGLTSNPKDISECNQLFVSINTDDQGIFGTSLENEYALMAIALEKAKNDNGRSKYSPTMIYQWLDNIRRMGIEQSFDSI
;
A
#
# COMPACT_ATOMS: atom_id res chain seq x y z
N MET A 1 -6.33 -18.75 -3.90
CA MET A 1 -6.89 -17.57 -4.59
C MET A 1 -6.88 -17.70 -6.12
N TYR A 2 -5.75 -17.83 -6.82
CA TYR A 2 -5.77 -18.05 -8.28
C TYR A 2 -6.55 -19.32 -8.66
N SER A 3 -6.19 -20.47 -8.07
CA SER A 3 -6.87 -21.75 -8.31
C SER A 3 -8.37 -21.66 -8.07
N GLU A 4 -8.78 -21.13 -6.92
CA GLU A 4 -10.19 -20.99 -6.54
C GLU A 4 -10.99 -20.09 -7.51
N ILE A 5 -10.38 -19.02 -8.02
CA ILE A 5 -11.08 -18.07 -8.90
C ILE A 5 -11.07 -18.55 -10.35
N TYR A 6 -9.96 -19.11 -10.83
CA TYR A 6 -9.76 -19.41 -12.25
C TYR A 6 -9.93 -20.89 -12.58
N PHE A 7 -9.38 -21.81 -11.79
CA PHE A 7 -9.34 -23.24 -12.13
C PHE A 7 -10.74 -23.85 -12.33
N GLU A 8 -11.69 -23.46 -11.48
CA GLU A 8 -13.08 -23.97 -11.53
C GLU A 8 -14.03 -23.13 -12.41
N ASN A 9 -13.54 -22.00 -12.95
CA ASN A 9 -14.38 -21.00 -13.62
C ASN A 9 -13.93 -20.62 -15.03
N ILE A 10 -12.74 -21.02 -15.43
CA ILE A 10 -12.28 -21.00 -16.82
C ILE A 10 -13.08 -22.05 -17.59
N SER A 11 -13.78 -21.60 -18.63
CA SER A 11 -14.51 -22.48 -19.56
C SER A 11 -13.73 -22.74 -20.86
N HIS A 12 -12.64 -21.99 -21.10
CA HIS A 12 -11.91 -22.07 -22.36
C HIS A 12 -10.98 -23.29 -22.41
N GLN A 13 -11.12 -24.11 -23.44
CA GLN A 13 -10.44 -25.42 -23.59
C GLN A 13 -8.90 -25.33 -23.46
N LEU A 14 -8.28 -24.23 -23.90
CA LEU A 14 -6.82 -24.02 -23.81
C LEU A 14 -6.28 -23.90 -22.39
N LEU A 15 -7.11 -23.48 -21.43
CA LEU A 15 -6.73 -23.30 -20.03
C LEU A 15 -7.47 -24.26 -19.09
N PHE A 16 -8.46 -25.00 -19.61
CA PHE A 16 -9.24 -25.97 -18.87
C PHE A 16 -8.34 -27.10 -18.34
N ASN A 17 -8.40 -27.37 -17.03
CA ASN A 17 -7.57 -28.36 -16.32
C ASN A 17 -6.04 -28.19 -16.46
N LYS A 18 -5.56 -27.05 -16.96
CA LYS A 18 -4.12 -26.77 -17.05
C LYS A 18 -3.63 -26.11 -15.77
N HIS A 19 -2.56 -26.65 -15.19
CA HIS A 19 -1.83 -25.95 -14.12
C HIS A 19 -1.13 -24.72 -14.71
N ILE A 20 -1.56 -23.53 -14.28
CA ILE A 20 -0.96 -22.26 -14.70
C ILE A 20 0.07 -21.82 -13.66
N PRO A 21 1.36 -21.70 -14.02
CA PRO A 21 2.38 -21.17 -13.12
C PRO A 21 2.07 -19.72 -12.71
N HIS A 22 2.45 -19.36 -11.48
CA HIS A 22 2.32 -17.98 -10.97
C HIS A 22 3.01 -16.95 -11.87
N SER A 23 4.12 -17.32 -12.53
CA SER A 23 4.81 -16.46 -13.49
C SER A 23 3.95 -16.08 -14.69
N VAL A 24 3.15 -17.02 -15.23
CA VAL A 24 2.25 -16.78 -16.37
C VAL A 24 1.11 -15.85 -15.96
N PHE A 25 0.55 -16.04 -14.76
CA PHE A 25 -0.47 -15.14 -14.23
C PHE A 25 0.09 -13.73 -13.97
N TYR A 26 1.30 -13.63 -13.42
CA TYR A 26 2.01 -12.36 -13.27
C TYR A 26 2.28 -11.69 -14.62
N ASP A 27 2.66 -12.45 -15.65
CA ASP A 27 2.84 -11.92 -17.00
C ASP A 27 1.55 -11.39 -17.60
N ALA A 28 0.40 -12.03 -17.35
CA ALA A 28 -0.89 -11.53 -17.79
C ALA A 28 -1.24 -10.18 -17.14
N TRP A 29 -0.81 -9.93 -15.90
CA TRP A 29 -0.96 -8.62 -15.27
C TRP A 29 -0.15 -7.54 -15.98
N LYS A 30 0.97 -7.88 -16.62
CA LYS A 30 1.79 -6.90 -17.33
C LYS A 30 1.07 -6.28 -18.52
N LEU A 31 0.07 -6.97 -19.08
CA LEU A 31 -0.76 -6.47 -20.17
C LEU A 31 -1.78 -5.40 -19.72
N ARG A 32 -1.94 -5.13 -18.41
CA ARG A 32 -2.91 -4.13 -17.89
C ARG A 32 -2.63 -2.68 -18.32
N GLY A 33 -1.45 -2.41 -18.89
CA GLY A 33 -1.16 -1.12 -19.52
C GLY A 33 -1.75 -0.96 -20.92
N ASP A 34 -2.12 -2.06 -21.58
CA ASP A 34 -2.80 -2.05 -22.88
C ASP A 34 -4.32 -1.89 -22.66
N ASP A 35 -5.04 -1.45 -23.70
CA ASP A 35 -6.50 -1.46 -23.73
C ASP A 35 -7.00 -2.92 -23.73
N PRO A 36 -7.80 -3.33 -22.74
CA PRO A 36 -8.27 -4.71 -22.65
C PRO A 36 -9.08 -5.15 -23.87
N HIS A 37 -9.75 -4.24 -24.59
CA HIS A 37 -10.55 -4.60 -25.78
C HIS A 37 -9.71 -5.12 -26.94
N LEU A 38 -8.39 -4.88 -26.95
CA LEU A 38 -7.48 -5.52 -27.91
C LEU A 38 -7.48 -7.05 -27.78
N TYR A 39 -7.86 -7.58 -26.62
CA TYR A 39 -7.84 -9.00 -26.29
C TYR A 39 -9.24 -9.62 -26.24
N LEU A 40 -10.30 -8.85 -26.50
CA LEU A 40 -11.68 -9.33 -26.45
C LEU A 40 -11.96 -10.35 -27.58
N ASN A 41 -11.72 -9.95 -28.82
CA ASN A 41 -11.98 -10.77 -30.01
C ASN A 41 -10.69 -11.24 -30.72
N SER A 42 -9.54 -10.75 -30.27
CA SER A 42 -8.25 -10.87 -30.99
C SER A 42 -7.15 -11.49 -30.13
N TRP A 43 -7.49 -12.22 -29.06
CA TRP A 43 -6.48 -12.88 -28.22
C TRP A 43 -5.63 -13.90 -29.00
N GLU A 44 -6.08 -14.38 -30.15
CA GLU A 44 -5.30 -15.22 -31.07
C GLU A 44 -4.40 -14.42 -32.01
N SER A 45 -4.80 -13.19 -32.35
CA SER A 45 -4.13 -12.33 -33.31
C SER A 45 -2.93 -11.61 -32.71
N ASP A 46 -2.05 -11.15 -33.59
CA ASP A 46 -0.95 -10.26 -33.24
C ASP A 46 -1.47 -8.82 -33.15
N ILE A 47 -1.66 -8.34 -31.92
CA ILE A 47 -2.24 -7.02 -31.67
C ILE A 47 -1.33 -5.88 -32.15
N GLU A 48 -0.02 -6.12 -32.29
CA GLU A 48 0.95 -5.13 -32.78
C GLU A 48 0.80 -4.90 -34.29
N LYS A 49 0.09 -5.79 -34.99
CA LYS A 49 -0.19 -5.68 -36.44
C LYS A 49 -1.55 -5.06 -36.75
N LEU A 50 -2.32 -4.67 -35.72
CA LEU A 50 -3.59 -4.00 -35.94
C LEU A 50 -3.35 -2.62 -36.58
N PRO A 51 -4.08 -2.28 -37.66
CA PRO A 51 -3.91 -1.00 -38.33
C PRO A 51 -4.30 0.14 -37.38
N ASN A 52 -3.37 1.07 -37.15
CA ASN A 52 -3.61 2.27 -36.35
C ASN A 52 -4.06 3.40 -37.28
N ILE A 53 -5.37 3.65 -37.31
CA ILE A 53 -5.99 4.66 -38.18
C ILE A 53 -5.98 6.04 -37.50
N THR A 54 -6.07 6.07 -36.16
CA THR A 54 -6.20 7.31 -35.36
C THR A 54 -5.09 7.48 -34.33
N TYR A 55 -4.92 8.71 -33.83
CA TYR A 55 -4.01 8.99 -32.71
C TYR A 55 -4.36 8.17 -31.48
N TRP A 56 -5.64 8.07 -31.13
CA TRP A 56 -6.10 7.35 -29.94
C TRP A 56 -5.88 5.83 -30.02
N GLU A 57 -5.96 5.26 -31.22
CA GLU A 57 -5.64 3.83 -31.40
C GLU A 57 -4.17 3.52 -31.10
N ARG A 58 -3.24 4.47 -31.36
CA ARG A 58 -1.84 4.32 -30.95
C ARG A 58 -1.66 4.27 -29.44
N CYS A 59 -2.56 4.89 -28.67
CA CYS A 59 -2.52 4.89 -27.21
C CYS A 59 -3.09 3.60 -26.59
N ARG A 60 -3.64 2.68 -27.39
CA ARG A 60 -4.22 1.41 -26.90
C ARG A 60 -3.17 0.39 -26.49
N ILE A 61 -1.91 0.56 -26.90
CA ILE A 61 -0.81 -0.33 -26.53
C ILE A 61 0.21 0.47 -25.73
N ASN A 62 0.62 -0.06 -24.58
CA ASN A 62 1.73 0.47 -23.81
C ASN A 62 3.06 0.00 -24.43
N TYR A 63 3.60 0.77 -25.37
CA TYR A 63 4.88 0.42 -26.02
C TYR A 63 6.10 0.42 -25.08
N PHE A 64 5.98 0.98 -23.86
CA PHE A 64 7.07 0.98 -22.88
C PHE A 64 7.07 -0.27 -21.98
N TYR A 65 5.92 -0.95 -21.85
CA TYR A 65 5.78 -2.11 -20.97
C TYR A 65 4.64 -3.06 -21.41
N PRO A 66 4.80 -4.39 -21.35
CA PRO A 66 6.01 -5.13 -20.94
C PRO A 66 7.16 -4.95 -21.93
N ARG A 67 8.40 -4.96 -21.39
CA ARG A 67 9.64 -4.90 -22.20
C ARG A 67 9.85 -6.13 -23.07
N SER A 68 9.22 -7.26 -22.71
CA SER A 68 9.40 -8.53 -23.40
C SER A 68 8.21 -8.86 -24.27
N ASN A 69 8.44 -8.94 -25.58
CA ASN A 69 7.37 -9.16 -26.56
C ASN A 69 6.75 -10.56 -26.48
N TYR A 70 7.37 -11.54 -25.80
CA TYR A 70 6.72 -12.85 -25.62
C TYR A 70 5.40 -12.74 -24.86
N VAL A 71 5.27 -11.75 -23.96
CA VAL A 71 4.07 -11.56 -23.13
C VAL A 71 2.86 -11.28 -24.03
N ARG A 72 3.01 -10.44 -25.06
CA ARG A 72 1.96 -10.13 -26.04
C ARG A 72 1.76 -11.24 -27.07
N LYS A 73 2.76 -12.08 -27.31
CA LYS A 73 2.67 -13.20 -28.27
C LYS A 73 2.06 -14.46 -27.67
N SER A 74 2.19 -14.66 -26.37
CA SER A 74 1.68 -15.86 -25.68
C SER A 74 0.15 -15.88 -25.64
N LYS A 75 -0.44 -16.89 -26.28
CA LYS A 75 -1.90 -17.10 -26.25
C LYS A 75 -2.42 -17.31 -24.84
N GLU A 76 -1.68 -18.03 -23.99
CA GLU A 76 -2.08 -18.31 -22.60
C GLU A 76 -2.17 -17.05 -21.76
N ILE A 77 -1.17 -16.16 -21.89
CA ILE A 77 -1.12 -14.87 -21.19
C ILE A 77 -2.27 -13.97 -21.66
N LYS A 78 -2.45 -13.86 -22.98
CA LYS A 78 -3.55 -13.08 -23.57
C LYS A 78 -4.92 -13.58 -23.12
N LEU A 79 -5.10 -14.89 -23.07
CA LEU A 79 -6.35 -15.50 -22.64
C LEU A 79 -6.60 -15.27 -21.15
N LEU A 80 -5.60 -15.41 -20.26
CA LEU A 80 -5.75 -15.05 -18.84
C LEU A 80 -6.15 -13.58 -18.63
N TYR A 81 -5.57 -12.68 -19.42
CA TYR A 81 -5.91 -11.27 -19.40
C TYR A 81 -7.34 -11.01 -19.91
N HIS A 82 -7.75 -11.68 -20.99
CA HIS A 82 -9.14 -11.71 -21.47
C HIS A 82 -10.10 -12.19 -20.37
N GLU A 83 -9.83 -13.35 -19.77
CA GLU A 83 -10.65 -13.96 -18.72
C GLU A 83 -10.82 -13.01 -17.52
N TYR A 84 -9.76 -12.32 -17.11
CA TYR A 84 -9.83 -11.31 -16.04
C TYR A 84 -10.78 -10.13 -16.40
N HIS A 85 -10.72 -9.63 -17.62
CA HIS A 85 -11.50 -8.45 -18.03
C HIS A 85 -12.93 -8.77 -18.45
N PHE A 86 -13.18 -9.92 -19.06
CA PHE A 86 -14.42 -10.17 -19.80
C PHE A 86 -15.20 -11.40 -19.34
N ASN A 87 -14.62 -12.32 -18.55
CA ASN A 87 -15.40 -13.44 -18.03
C ASN A 87 -16.24 -12.99 -16.81
N PRO A 88 -17.59 -12.97 -16.93
CA PRO A 88 -18.46 -12.51 -15.85
C PRO A 88 -18.44 -13.46 -14.64
N LYS A 89 -18.19 -14.76 -14.85
CA LYS A 89 -18.07 -15.76 -13.77
C LYS A 89 -16.83 -15.45 -12.93
N ILE A 90 -15.67 -15.27 -13.57
CA ILE A 90 -14.41 -14.91 -12.90
C ILE A 90 -14.54 -13.60 -12.14
N LYS A 91 -15.16 -12.57 -12.74
CA LYS A 91 -15.42 -11.29 -12.07
C LYS A 91 -16.33 -11.43 -10.84
N ARG A 92 -17.37 -12.25 -10.92
CA ARG A 92 -18.28 -12.49 -9.80
C ARG A 92 -17.58 -13.24 -8.67
N GLU A 93 -16.82 -14.29 -9.00
CA GLU A 93 -16.06 -15.06 -8.01
C GLU A 93 -14.97 -14.22 -7.35
N GLY A 94 -14.23 -13.42 -8.12
CA GLY A 94 -13.19 -12.51 -7.61
C GLY A 94 -13.73 -11.35 -6.75
N ARG A 95 -15.04 -11.08 -6.80
CA ARG A 95 -15.70 -10.09 -5.93
C ARG A 95 -16.19 -10.67 -4.60
N LYS A 96 -16.14 -12.00 -4.43
CA LYS A 96 -16.56 -12.62 -3.17
C LYS A 96 -15.59 -12.21 -2.06
N ILE A 97 -16.12 -11.59 -1.01
CA ILE A 97 -15.36 -11.26 0.18
C ILE A 97 -15.06 -12.56 0.92
N LYS A 98 -13.78 -12.80 1.20
CA LYS A 98 -13.35 -13.85 2.12
C LYS A 98 -12.91 -13.21 3.42
N GLN A 99 -13.50 -13.66 4.51
CA GLN A 99 -13.05 -13.33 5.85
C GLN A 99 -12.16 -14.46 6.33
N PHE A 100 -11.01 -14.10 6.89
CA PHE A 100 -10.09 -15.03 7.52
C PHE A 100 -9.94 -14.61 8.96
N ASP A 101 -10.14 -15.56 9.87
CA ASP A 101 -9.82 -15.35 11.27
C ASP A 101 -8.32 -15.54 11.44
N VAL A 102 -7.71 -14.57 12.11
CA VAL A 102 -6.27 -14.54 12.37
C VAL A 102 -6.07 -14.92 13.82
N SER A 103 -5.21 -15.90 14.08
CA SER A 103 -4.89 -16.31 15.45
C SER A 103 -4.06 -15.25 16.17
N ASP A 104 -4.20 -15.19 17.50
CA ASP A 104 -3.37 -14.30 18.33
C ASP A 104 -1.87 -14.57 18.15
N ASP A 105 -1.48 -15.83 17.92
CA ASP A 105 -0.08 -16.17 17.68
C ASP A 105 0.43 -15.63 16.35
N TYR A 106 -0.40 -15.62 15.31
CA TYR A 106 -0.04 -14.96 14.04
C TYR A 106 0.13 -13.45 14.24
N VAL A 107 -0.75 -12.81 15.01
CA VAL A 107 -0.63 -11.38 15.34
C VAL A 107 0.70 -11.11 16.05
N LYS A 108 1.06 -11.92 17.06
CA LYS A 108 2.35 -11.79 17.76
C LYS A 108 3.53 -11.91 16.80
N VAL A 109 3.53 -12.91 15.91
CA VAL A 109 4.59 -13.10 14.92
C VAL A 109 4.72 -11.89 14.00
N VAL A 110 3.60 -11.38 13.48
CA VAL A 110 3.62 -10.18 12.61
C VAL A 110 4.13 -8.96 13.36
N CYS A 111 3.72 -8.74 14.61
CA CYS A 111 4.23 -7.64 15.42
C CYS A 111 5.75 -7.73 15.63
N GLU A 112 6.28 -8.92 15.88
CA GLU A 112 7.73 -9.12 16.02
C GLU A 112 8.48 -8.90 14.69
N VAL A 113 7.91 -9.35 13.56
CA VAL A 113 8.47 -9.05 12.23
C VAL A 113 8.50 -7.54 11.99
N GLN A 114 7.41 -6.83 12.30
CA GLN A 114 7.35 -5.37 12.16
C GLN A 114 8.39 -4.65 13.02
N LYS A 115 8.63 -5.12 14.26
CA LYS A 115 9.68 -4.57 15.12
C LYS A 115 11.09 -4.76 14.51
N HIS A 116 11.38 -5.92 13.95
CA HIS A 116 12.67 -6.17 13.29
C HIS A 116 12.83 -5.33 12.01
N MET A 117 11.75 -5.12 11.24
CA MET A 117 11.78 -4.22 10.09
C MET A 117 12.09 -2.79 10.51
N GLN A 118 11.49 -2.30 11.60
CA GLN A 118 11.81 -0.98 12.15
C GLN A 118 13.28 -0.88 12.60
N GLN A 119 13.83 -1.94 13.21
CA GLN A 119 15.26 -2.00 13.54
C GLN A 119 16.14 -1.87 12.29
N ALA A 120 15.78 -2.55 11.20
CA ALA A 120 16.50 -2.45 9.94
C ALA A 120 16.43 -1.02 9.37
N VAL A 121 15.25 -0.38 9.38
CA VAL A 121 15.08 1.03 8.98
C VAL A 121 16.02 1.94 9.78
N LYS A 122 16.03 1.78 11.11
CA LYS A 122 16.93 2.52 12.01
C LYS A 122 18.40 2.32 11.66
N GLN A 123 18.84 1.08 11.53
CA GLN A 123 20.25 0.73 11.27
C GLN A 123 20.75 1.27 9.93
N ASN A 124 19.85 1.42 8.96
CA ASN A 124 20.17 1.99 7.66
C ASN A 124 20.04 3.53 7.61
N ASN A 125 19.78 4.18 8.76
CA ASN A 125 19.54 5.63 8.85
C ASN A 125 18.45 6.12 7.89
N ILE A 126 17.41 5.31 7.68
CA ILE A 126 16.29 5.66 6.82
C ILE A 126 15.27 6.44 7.66
N ALA A 127 14.98 7.67 7.22
CA ALA A 127 13.93 8.49 7.80
C ALA A 127 12.54 8.02 7.34
N ILE A 128 11.52 8.23 8.19
CA ILE A 128 10.12 7.98 7.83
C ILE A 128 9.33 9.29 7.83
N GLU A 129 8.85 9.67 6.65
CA GLU A 129 7.86 10.73 6.48
C GLU A 129 6.47 10.20 6.82
N CYS A 130 5.86 10.71 7.89
CA CYS A 130 4.53 10.34 8.32
C CYS A 130 3.52 11.40 7.86
N ASN A 131 2.38 10.96 7.32
CA ASN A 131 1.36 11.86 6.76
C ASN A 131 0.02 11.66 7.48
N PRO A 132 -0.20 12.24 8.68
CA PRO A 132 -1.30 11.87 9.56
C PRO A 132 -2.68 11.86 8.88
N THR A 133 -3.05 12.93 8.16
CA THR A 133 -4.35 13.02 7.47
C THR A 133 -4.48 12.01 6.34
N SER A 134 -3.47 11.90 5.45
CA SER A 134 -3.55 10.95 4.34
C SER A 134 -3.61 9.50 4.86
N ASN A 135 -2.76 9.17 5.84
CA ASN A 135 -2.71 7.86 6.49
C ASN A 135 -4.03 7.53 7.21
N PHE A 136 -4.68 8.51 7.84
CA PHE A 136 -6.00 8.32 8.45
C PHE A 136 -7.08 8.00 7.41
N LEU A 137 -7.10 8.73 6.29
CA LEU A 137 -8.12 8.62 5.26
C LEU A 137 -8.01 7.32 4.45
N ILE A 138 -6.79 6.89 4.10
CA ILE A 138 -6.57 5.71 3.26
C ILE A 138 -6.16 4.46 4.05
N GLY A 139 -5.72 4.62 5.29
CA GLY A 139 -5.22 3.53 6.12
C GLY A 139 -6.33 2.72 6.79
N THR A 140 -5.92 1.87 7.74
CA THR A 140 -6.81 0.96 8.49
C THR A 140 -7.23 1.52 9.84
N PHE A 141 -6.51 2.51 10.38
CA PHE A 141 -6.86 3.16 11.64
C PHE A 141 -7.84 4.31 11.43
N ARG A 142 -8.68 4.58 12.45
CA ARG A 142 -9.73 5.61 12.41
C ARG A 142 -9.61 6.62 13.54
N ARG A 143 -8.43 6.71 14.15
CA ARG A 143 -8.10 7.66 15.21
C ARG A 143 -6.64 8.09 15.11
N TYR A 144 -6.38 9.39 15.19
CA TYR A 144 -5.02 9.95 15.14
C TYR A 144 -4.14 9.54 16.34
N ASP A 145 -4.73 9.27 17.52
CA ASP A 145 -3.97 8.76 18.67
C ASP A 145 -3.55 7.28 18.53
N LYS A 146 -3.93 6.64 17.42
CA LYS A 146 -3.47 5.32 16.97
C LYS A 146 -2.51 5.40 15.78
N HIS A 147 -2.07 6.61 15.41
CA HIS A 147 -1.13 6.79 14.30
C HIS A 147 0.21 6.06 14.58
N PRO A 148 0.77 5.30 13.63
CA PRO A 148 2.00 4.53 13.84
C PRO A 148 3.22 5.35 14.29
N ILE A 149 3.28 6.64 13.96
CA ILE A 149 4.34 7.57 14.40
C ILE A 149 4.60 7.52 15.91
N ILE A 150 3.55 7.30 16.73
CA ILE A 150 3.66 7.20 18.19
C ILE A 150 4.44 5.94 18.60
N SER A 151 4.32 4.86 17.83
CA SER A 151 5.06 3.62 18.05
C SER A 151 6.46 3.63 17.42
N PHE A 152 6.66 4.45 16.40
CA PHE A 152 7.97 4.65 15.76
C PHE A 152 8.90 5.48 16.63
N TYR A 153 8.36 6.50 17.31
CA TYR A 153 9.10 7.40 18.19
C TYR A 153 8.23 7.80 19.38
N ASN A 154 8.61 7.41 20.60
CA ASN A 154 7.84 7.67 21.82
C ASN A 154 8.58 8.49 22.88
N LEU A 155 9.82 8.90 22.63
CA LEU A 155 10.59 9.76 23.53
C LEU A 155 9.87 11.09 23.79
N GLY A 156 9.52 11.34 25.05
CA GLY A 156 8.70 12.49 25.47
C GLY A 156 7.23 12.15 25.75
N LEU A 157 6.73 11.02 25.24
CA LEU A 157 5.35 10.53 25.50
C LEU A 157 5.27 9.50 26.64
N THR A 158 6.40 9.05 27.16
CA THR A 158 6.46 8.16 28.33
C THR A 158 7.75 8.41 29.11
N SER A 159 7.71 8.18 30.42
CA SER A 159 8.89 8.21 31.30
C SER A 159 9.27 6.80 31.76
N ASN A 160 8.54 5.77 31.34
CA ASN A 160 8.84 4.39 31.68
C ASN A 160 10.04 3.91 30.85
N PRO A 161 11.17 3.52 31.48
CA PRO A 161 12.36 3.08 30.76
C PRO A 161 12.09 1.88 29.84
N LYS A 162 11.18 0.99 30.23
CA LYS A 162 10.81 -0.18 29.43
C LYS A 162 10.18 0.22 28.10
N ASP A 163 9.16 1.08 28.14
CA ASP A 163 8.45 1.55 26.94
C ASP A 163 9.39 2.29 25.97
N ILE A 164 10.34 3.06 26.52
CA ILE A 164 11.35 3.77 25.73
C ILE A 164 12.29 2.78 25.06
N SER A 165 12.74 1.75 25.79
CA SER A 165 13.69 0.75 25.28
C SER A 165 13.10 -0.19 24.23
N GLU A 166 11.81 -0.48 24.31
CA GLU A 166 11.10 -1.34 23.35
C GLU A 166 10.75 -0.60 22.05
N CYS A 167 10.70 0.73 22.08
CA CYS A 167 10.49 1.55 20.90
C CYS A 167 11.83 1.80 20.19
N ASN A 168 11.83 1.64 18.86
CA ASN A 168 13.05 1.78 18.07
C ASN A 168 13.57 3.22 18.00
N GLN A 169 12.76 4.23 18.35
CA GLN A 169 13.11 5.65 18.25
C GLN A 169 13.58 6.00 16.83
N LEU A 170 12.71 5.74 15.86
CA LEU A 170 12.97 6.02 14.46
C LEU A 170 13.04 7.53 14.22
N PHE A 171 13.82 7.91 13.21
CA PHE A 171 13.89 9.27 12.74
C PHE A 171 12.65 9.56 11.89
N VAL A 172 11.73 10.37 12.41
CA VAL A 172 10.39 10.58 11.83
C VAL A 172 10.08 12.05 11.64
N SER A 173 9.22 12.36 10.67
CA SER A 173 8.68 13.69 10.41
C SER A 173 7.17 13.65 10.21
N ILE A 174 6.49 14.79 10.37
CA ILE A 174 5.08 14.97 10.03
C ILE A 174 5.01 15.83 8.77
N ASN A 175 4.33 15.34 7.73
CA ASN A 175 4.17 16.01 6.45
C ASN A 175 2.73 15.92 5.94
N THR A 176 2.44 16.62 4.86
CA THR A 176 1.08 16.78 4.34
C THR A 176 0.71 15.82 3.23
N ASP A 177 1.67 15.11 2.64
CA ASP A 177 1.47 14.38 1.38
C ASP A 177 0.94 15.36 0.31
N ASP A 178 -0.25 15.13 -0.25
CA ASP A 178 -0.95 16.03 -1.17
C ASP A 178 -1.91 17.00 -0.45
N GLN A 179 -1.42 18.21 -0.10
CA GLN A 179 -2.21 19.26 0.57
C GLN A 179 -3.55 19.58 -0.13
N GLY A 180 -3.54 19.66 -1.46
CA GLY A 180 -4.72 19.99 -2.26
C GLY A 180 -5.77 18.88 -2.28
N ILE A 181 -5.36 17.61 -2.25
CA ILE A 181 -6.29 16.46 -2.27
C ILE A 181 -6.93 16.27 -0.89
N PHE A 182 -6.15 16.45 0.18
CA PHE A 182 -6.63 16.21 1.55
C PHE A 182 -7.18 17.45 2.25
N GLY A 183 -7.04 18.64 1.65
CA GLY A 183 -7.53 19.89 2.25
C GLY A 183 -6.85 20.19 3.59
N THR A 184 -5.55 19.92 3.68
CA THR A 184 -4.76 20.07 4.92
C THR A 184 -3.58 21.02 4.72
N SER A 185 -2.95 21.40 5.83
CA SER A 185 -1.70 22.17 5.87
C SER A 185 -0.77 21.55 6.91
N LEU A 186 0.52 21.92 6.89
CA LEU A 186 1.48 21.37 7.85
C LEU A 186 1.07 21.69 9.29
N GLU A 187 0.61 22.92 9.54
CA GLU A 187 0.09 23.36 10.84
C GLU A 187 -1.09 22.51 11.30
N ASN A 188 -1.99 22.17 10.37
CA ASN A 188 -3.13 21.30 10.65
C ASN A 188 -2.69 19.89 11.03
N GLU A 189 -1.69 19.30 10.36
CA GLU A 189 -1.18 17.96 10.71
C GLU A 189 -0.64 17.92 12.16
N TYR A 190 0.14 18.92 12.55
CA TYR A 190 0.64 19.05 13.92
C TYR A 190 -0.49 19.29 14.93
N ALA A 191 -1.46 20.16 14.60
CA ALA A 191 -2.61 20.44 15.45
C ALA A 191 -3.51 19.20 15.65
N LEU A 192 -3.75 18.43 14.59
CA LEU A 192 -4.51 17.18 14.64
C LEU A 192 -3.85 16.17 15.58
N MET A 193 -2.53 15.99 15.46
CA MET A 193 -1.78 15.12 16.35
C MET A 193 -1.81 15.62 17.80
N ALA A 194 -1.64 16.92 18.04
CA ALA A 194 -1.73 17.51 19.38
C ALA A 194 -3.09 17.24 20.04
N ILE A 195 -4.18 17.57 19.34
CA ILE A 195 -5.56 17.39 19.84
C ILE A 195 -5.86 15.91 20.08
N ALA A 196 -5.39 15.03 19.20
CA ALA A 196 -5.59 13.59 19.35
C ALA A 196 -4.90 13.03 20.59
N LEU A 197 -3.65 13.44 20.84
CA LEU A 197 -2.91 13.05 22.03
C LEU A 197 -3.52 13.65 23.30
N GLU A 198 -3.99 14.90 23.28
CA GLU A 198 -4.67 15.53 24.42
C GLU A 198 -5.96 14.78 24.80
N LYS A 199 -6.71 14.32 23.80
CA LYS A 199 -7.93 13.52 23.99
C LYS A 199 -7.67 12.06 24.36
N ALA A 200 -6.45 11.56 24.18
CA ALA A 200 -6.11 10.17 24.48
C ALA A 200 -6.26 9.88 25.98
N LYS A 201 -6.98 8.82 26.31
CA LYS A 201 -7.21 8.36 27.68
C LYS A 201 -6.51 7.02 27.94
N ASN A 202 -6.05 6.83 29.17
CA ASN A 202 -5.59 5.53 29.65
C ASN A 202 -6.78 4.65 30.08
N ASP A 203 -6.50 3.42 30.51
CA ASP A 203 -7.52 2.44 30.90
C ASP A 203 -8.39 2.90 32.09
N ASN A 204 -7.88 3.83 32.89
CA ASN A 204 -8.60 4.46 34.00
C ASN A 204 -9.41 5.70 33.59
N GLY A 205 -9.52 6.00 32.29
CA GLY A 205 -10.23 7.16 31.75
C GLY A 205 -9.55 8.51 31.98
N ARG A 206 -8.32 8.53 32.49
CA ARG A 206 -7.53 9.76 32.72
C ARG A 206 -6.74 10.12 31.47
N SER A 207 -6.38 11.40 31.33
CA SER A 207 -5.53 11.85 30.21
C SER A 207 -4.22 11.06 30.20
N LYS A 208 -3.87 10.51 29.04
CA LYS A 208 -2.70 9.66 28.86
C LYS A 208 -1.40 10.48 28.83
N TYR A 209 -1.46 11.68 28.27
CA TYR A 209 -0.31 12.58 28.12
C TYR A 209 -0.64 13.94 28.74
N SER A 210 0.38 14.59 29.31
CA SER A 210 0.27 16.00 29.72
C SER A 210 0.53 16.92 28.51
N PRO A 211 0.03 18.17 28.52
CA PRO A 211 0.33 19.13 27.45
C PRO A 211 1.83 19.30 27.20
N THR A 212 2.65 19.37 28.26
CA THR A 212 4.11 19.50 28.15
C THR A 212 4.73 18.32 27.39
N MET A 213 4.30 17.09 27.68
CA MET A 213 4.76 15.89 26.96
C MET A 213 4.44 15.96 25.47
N ILE A 214 3.22 16.38 25.14
CA ILE A 214 2.75 16.50 23.76
C ILE A 214 3.57 17.54 22.99
N TYR A 215 3.73 18.74 23.55
CA TYR A 215 4.49 19.81 22.89
C TYR A 215 5.97 19.45 22.72
N GLN A 216 6.58 18.83 23.74
CA GLN A 216 7.97 18.41 23.63
C GLN A 216 8.17 17.31 22.58
N TRP A 217 7.27 16.34 22.52
CA TRP A 217 7.32 15.28 21.50
C TRP A 217 7.11 15.84 20.09
N LEU A 218 6.15 16.75 19.90
CA LEU A 218 5.92 17.41 18.62
C LEU A 218 7.12 18.28 18.20
N ASP A 219 7.75 18.99 19.14
CA ASP A 219 8.96 19.78 18.83
C ASP A 219 10.14 18.88 18.42
N ASN A 220 10.33 17.74 19.08
CA ASN A 220 11.34 16.77 18.69
C ASN A 220 11.11 16.30 17.24
N ILE A 221 9.86 15.99 16.87
CA ILE A 221 9.49 15.59 15.50
C ILE A 221 9.71 16.72 14.50
N ARG A 222 9.35 17.95 14.87
CA ARG A 222 9.60 19.13 14.04
C ARG A 222 11.09 19.31 13.75
N ARG A 223 11.94 19.15 14.76
CA ARG A 223 13.40 19.22 14.60
C ARG A 223 13.92 18.11 13.68
N MET A 224 13.48 16.87 13.87
CA MET A 224 13.82 15.76 12.99
C MET A 224 13.36 16.01 11.55
N GLY A 225 12.18 16.58 11.34
CA GLY A 225 11.68 16.92 10.00
C GLY A 225 12.51 18.00 9.30
N ILE A 226 13.00 18.99 10.03
CA ILE A 226 13.91 19.99 9.47
C ILE A 226 15.25 19.34 9.06
N GLU A 227 15.79 18.46 9.90
CA GLU A 227 17.02 17.72 9.63
C GLU A 227 16.88 16.72 8.46
N GLN A 228 15.66 16.33 8.07
CA GLN A 228 15.39 15.49 6.91
C GLN A 228 15.37 16.26 5.59
N SER A 229 15.29 17.60 5.64
CA SER A 229 15.32 18.41 4.43
C SER A 229 16.69 18.30 3.75
N PHE A 230 16.68 18.27 2.41
CA PHE A 230 17.93 18.36 1.67
C PHE A 230 18.45 19.80 1.74
N ASP A 231 19.62 19.98 2.35
CA ASP A 231 20.34 21.25 2.23
C ASP A 231 20.71 21.47 0.76
N SER A 232 20.52 22.71 0.29
CA SER A 232 21.02 23.14 -1.01
C SER A 232 22.56 23.11 -0.98
N ILE A 233 23.16 22.15 -1.68
CA ILE A 233 24.61 22.13 -2.00
C ILE A 233 24.88 23.11 -3.14
#